data_AF-A0A9X9Q7F9-F1
#
_entry.id   AF-A0A9X9Q7F9-F1
#
_cell.length_a   1.000
_cell.length_b   1.000
_cell.length_c   1.000
_cell.angle_alpha   90.00
_cell.angle_beta   90.00
_cell.angle_gamma   90.00
#
_symmetry.space_group_name_H-M   'P 1'
#
loop_
_entity.id
_entity.type
_entity.pdbx_description
1 polymer ?
#
loop_
_entity_poly.entity_id
_entity_poly.type
_entity_poly.pdbx_seq_one_letter_code
_entity_poly.pdbx_strand_id
1 'polypeptide(L)'
;GPRGRRGRRCCRPAQPVWVAGGGRGRSAADGRGRAAGGAGWAAGPCRAQSRWSSAETRLCAPRGGSCPPRYPLRCRSQAASGRGAARRGRLRATMLLGASLVGVLLFSKLVLKLPWTQVGFSLLFLYLGSGGWRFVRIFVKTIRRDIFGGMVLLKVKAKVQRYLREQRTVPILFASTVQRHPDKTALIFEGTDTHWTFRQLDDYSSSVANFLQARGLASGDVAALFMENRNEFVGLWLGMAKLGVEAALINTNLRRDALRHCLTTSQARVLVFGSEMAPAIFEIQGSLDPSLSLFCSGPWEPSAVPAGTEHLDPLLEEAPKHLPSRPNKGFTDKLFYIYTSGTTGLPKAAIVVHSRYYRMAALVYYGFRMRPDDIVYDCLPLYHSAGNIVGMGQCLLHGMTVVIRKKFSASRFWDDCIKYNCTLRPVVHQGHHFRCSSGETEAQGPWG
;
A
#
# COMPACT_ATOMS: atom_id res chain seq x y z
N GLY A 1 -30.66 14.94 -39.00
CA GLY A 1 -29.92 13.73 -38.58
C GLY A 1 -29.56 13.84 -37.11
N PRO A 2 -29.94 12.88 -36.25
CA PRO A 2 -29.85 13.09 -34.81
C PRO A 2 -28.47 12.77 -34.21
N ARG A 3 -28.13 13.64 -33.26
CA ARG A 3 -27.10 13.64 -32.22
C ARG A 3 -26.61 12.27 -31.72
N GLY A 4 -25.29 12.04 -31.80
CA GLY A 4 -24.59 10.95 -31.08
C GLY A 4 -23.89 11.44 -29.81
N ARG A 5 -24.50 11.21 -28.63
CA ARG A 5 -23.89 11.41 -27.31
C ARG A 5 -22.79 10.36 -27.07
N ARG A 6 -21.50 10.76 -27.01
CA ARG A 6 -20.42 9.91 -26.46
C ARG A 6 -20.43 10.00 -24.94
N GLY A 7 -20.95 8.94 -24.30
CA GLY A 7 -20.99 8.80 -22.84
C GLY A 7 -19.59 8.63 -22.24
N ARG A 8 -19.30 9.46 -21.23
CA ARG A 8 -18.11 9.37 -20.36
C ARG A 8 -18.13 8.05 -19.59
N ARG A 9 -17.09 7.22 -19.72
CA ARG A 9 -16.87 6.05 -18.85
C ARG A 9 -16.07 6.51 -17.62
N CYS A 10 -16.71 6.50 -16.46
CA CYS A 10 -16.04 6.69 -15.17
C CYS A 10 -15.14 5.47 -14.86
N CYS A 11 -13.83 5.69 -14.80
CA CYS A 11 -12.90 4.73 -14.18
C CYS A 11 -13.17 4.70 -12.66
N ARG A 12 -13.55 3.54 -12.12
CA ARG A 12 -13.61 3.31 -10.67
C ARG A 12 -12.19 3.05 -10.14
N PRO A 13 -11.84 3.53 -8.94
CA PRO A 13 -10.55 3.19 -8.31
C PRO A 13 -10.47 1.69 -8.02
N ALA A 14 -9.30 1.10 -8.32
CA ALA A 14 -8.98 -0.30 -8.10
C ALA A 14 -8.97 -0.63 -6.60
N GLN A 15 -9.54 -1.78 -6.22
CA GLN A 15 -9.46 -2.31 -4.85
C GLN A 15 -8.30 -3.31 -4.75
N PRO A 16 -7.45 -3.24 -3.71
CA PRO A 16 -6.42 -4.24 -3.47
C PRO A 16 -7.04 -5.56 -2.96
N VAL A 17 -6.48 -6.69 -3.40
CA VAL A 17 -6.89 -8.05 -3.01
C VAL A 17 -5.67 -8.72 -2.35
N TRP A 18 -5.90 -9.49 -1.30
CA TRP A 18 -4.85 -10.19 -0.53
C TRP A 18 -4.97 -11.71 -0.69
N VAL A 19 -3.86 -12.40 -0.47
CA VAL A 19 -3.78 -13.86 -0.33
C VAL A 19 -3.13 -14.13 1.03
N ALA A 20 -3.77 -14.96 1.87
CA ALA A 20 -3.23 -15.43 3.15
C ALA A 20 -3.08 -16.96 3.08
N GLY A 21 -1.99 -17.51 3.60
CA GLY A 21 -1.82 -18.95 3.82
C GLY A 21 -1.51 -19.23 5.28
N GLY A 22 -1.96 -20.37 5.80
CA GLY A 22 -1.81 -20.72 7.21
C GLY A 22 -1.36 -22.16 7.37
N GLY A 23 -0.27 -22.36 8.12
CA GLY A 23 0.22 -23.68 8.50
C GLY A 23 1.36 -23.57 9.51
N ARG A 24 1.24 -24.25 10.65
CA ARG A 24 2.23 -24.27 11.75
C ARG A 24 3.35 -25.28 11.42
N GLY A 25 4.61 -24.92 11.65
CA GLY A 25 5.76 -25.82 11.52
C GLY A 25 6.49 -26.03 12.86
N ARG A 26 6.72 -27.31 13.21
CA ARG A 26 7.71 -27.75 14.21
C ARG A 26 9.06 -27.97 13.53
N SER A 27 10.11 -27.90 14.35
CA SER A 27 11.55 -27.90 14.07
C SER A 27 12.16 -29.24 13.62
N ALA A 28 13.21 -29.16 12.77
CA ALA A 28 14.46 -29.96 12.71
C ALA A 28 15.17 -29.63 11.36
N ALA A 29 16.35 -29.01 11.27
CA ALA A 29 17.72 -29.41 11.62
C ALA A 29 18.46 -30.23 10.53
N ASP A 30 19.70 -29.79 10.25
CA ASP A 30 20.79 -30.34 9.38
C ASP A 30 20.64 -30.28 7.84
N GLY A 31 21.65 -29.96 7.03
CA GLY A 31 23.04 -29.58 7.25
C GLY A 31 23.88 -29.76 5.96
N ARG A 32 24.82 -28.82 5.69
CA ARG A 32 26.04 -28.88 4.80
C ARG A 32 25.78 -29.11 3.28
N GLY A 33 26.52 -28.56 2.30
CA GLY A 33 27.72 -27.71 2.23
C GLY A 33 28.34 -27.79 0.80
N ARG A 34 29.23 -26.83 0.48
CA ARG A 34 30.19 -26.73 -0.67
C ARG A 34 29.62 -26.22 -2.02
N ALA A 35 30.12 -25.22 -2.75
CA ALA A 35 31.39 -24.47 -2.94
C ALA A 35 32.07 -24.75 -4.31
N ALA A 36 32.78 -23.73 -4.81
CA ALA A 36 33.57 -23.57 -6.06
C ALA A 36 32.77 -23.01 -7.26
N GLY A 37 33.12 -21.90 -7.93
CA GLY A 37 34.42 -21.31 -8.34
C GLY A 37 34.39 -21.20 -9.89
N GLY A 38 34.88 -20.23 -10.66
CA GLY A 38 35.61 -18.96 -10.51
C GLY A 38 35.88 -18.38 -11.93
N ALA A 39 36.44 -17.15 -12.00
CA ALA A 39 37.05 -16.43 -13.15
C ALA A 39 36.15 -16.04 -14.36
N GLY A 40 36.14 -14.85 -14.96
CA GLY A 40 37.17 -13.81 -15.26
C GLY A 40 37.19 -13.66 -16.80
N TRP A 41 36.96 -12.51 -17.45
CA TRP A 41 37.96 -11.48 -17.82
C TRP A 41 37.31 -10.32 -18.64
N ALA A 42 38.01 -9.17 -18.66
CA ALA A 42 37.75 -7.86 -19.30
C ALA A 42 37.84 -7.91 -20.87
N ALA A 43 37.66 -6.89 -21.74
CA ALA A 43 37.60 -5.41 -21.74
C ALA A 43 36.90 -4.92 -23.05
N GLY A 44 36.47 -3.64 -23.14
CA GLY A 44 35.74 -3.00 -24.27
C GLY A 44 36.58 -2.67 -25.54
N PRO A 45 36.37 -1.56 -26.31
CA PRO A 45 35.30 -0.55 -26.34
C PRO A 45 34.67 -0.35 -27.76
N CYS A 46 33.55 0.38 -27.90
CA CYS A 46 33.33 1.31 -29.05
C CYS A 46 32.08 2.19 -28.91
N ARG A 47 32.19 3.43 -29.39
CA ARG A 47 31.17 4.49 -29.39
C ARG A 47 30.18 4.33 -30.55
N ALA A 48 28.99 4.92 -30.32
CA ALA A 48 28.23 5.78 -31.22
C ALA A 48 26.80 5.32 -31.62
N GLN A 49 25.86 6.14 -31.14
CA GLN A 49 24.71 6.70 -31.87
C GLN A 49 23.55 5.80 -32.33
N SER A 50 22.44 6.04 -31.62
CA SER A 50 21.14 6.46 -32.15
C SER A 50 20.11 5.41 -32.56
N ARG A 51 18.90 5.59 -31.99
CA ARG A 51 17.61 4.93 -32.28
C ARG A 51 17.62 3.44 -31.87
N TRP A 52 16.64 2.93 -31.14
CA TRP A 52 15.34 2.43 -31.60
C TRP A 52 14.50 2.14 -30.33
N SER A 53 13.26 2.61 -30.18
CA SER A 53 12.03 2.06 -30.77
C SER A 53 11.87 0.54 -30.57
N SER A 54 11.22 0.18 -29.45
CA SER A 54 10.25 -0.92 -29.32
C SER A 54 10.44 -2.15 -30.21
N ALA A 55 11.06 -3.20 -29.67
CA ALA A 55 10.63 -4.60 -29.80
C ALA A 55 11.72 -5.48 -29.18
N GLU A 56 11.37 -6.31 -28.19
CA GLU A 56 11.99 -7.64 -28.05
C GLU A 56 11.13 -8.51 -27.15
N THR A 57 10.04 -8.98 -27.77
CA THR A 57 9.45 -10.28 -27.46
C THR A 57 10.18 -11.28 -28.35
N ARG A 58 11.12 -12.06 -27.81
CA ARG A 58 11.53 -13.40 -28.27
C ARG A 58 12.78 -13.86 -27.51
N LEU A 59 12.63 -14.85 -26.65
CA LEU A 59 13.64 -15.89 -26.43
C LEU A 59 12.94 -17.04 -25.69
N CYS A 60 12.61 -18.08 -26.44
CA CYS A 60 12.58 -19.50 -26.05
C CYS A 60 11.88 -20.27 -27.17
N ALA A 61 12.66 -20.73 -28.16
CA ALA A 61 12.28 -21.82 -29.04
C ALA A 61 12.84 -23.13 -28.44
N PRO A 62 12.05 -24.21 -28.30
CA PRO A 62 12.60 -25.55 -28.09
C PRO A 62 12.89 -26.24 -29.42
N ARG A 63 13.93 -27.08 -29.39
CA ARG A 63 14.35 -27.99 -30.46
C ARG A 63 13.27 -29.04 -30.75
N GLY A 64 13.30 -29.56 -31.98
CA GLY A 64 12.24 -30.33 -32.62
C GLY A 64 11.79 -31.61 -31.91
N GLY A 65 10.51 -31.91 -32.13
CA GLY A 65 9.81 -33.11 -31.70
C GLY A 65 8.35 -33.01 -32.16
N SER A 66 7.87 -34.06 -32.80
CA SER A 66 6.58 -34.22 -33.51
C SER A 66 5.31 -33.71 -32.78
N CYS A 67 4.42 -33.06 -33.54
CA CYS A 67 3.05 -32.71 -33.13
C CYS A 67 2.08 -33.91 -33.24
N PRO A 68 1.19 -34.13 -32.25
CA PRO A 68 -0.12 -34.75 -32.44
C PRO A 68 -1.28 -33.72 -32.24
N PRO A 69 -2.54 -34.05 -32.56
CA PRO A 69 -3.48 -33.11 -33.18
C PRO A 69 -4.19 -32.14 -32.22
N ARG A 70 -4.63 -31.02 -32.82
CA ARG A 70 -5.37 -29.89 -32.21
C ARG A 70 -6.74 -30.32 -31.65
N TYR A 71 -6.99 -29.99 -30.38
CA TYR A 71 -8.35 -29.82 -29.85
C TYR A 71 -8.78 -28.34 -29.95
N PRO A 72 -9.99 -28.00 -30.42
CA PRO A 72 -10.42 -26.61 -30.54
C PRO A 72 -10.99 -26.12 -29.20
N LEU A 73 -10.21 -25.35 -28.44
CA LEU A 73 -10.76 -24.54 -27.35
C LEU A 73 -11.31 -23.22 -27.93
N ARG A 74 -12.64 -23.17 -28.08
CA ARG A 74 -13.40 -21.96 -28.38
C ARG A 74 -13.11 -20.87 -27.33
N CYS A 75 -12.36 -19.85 -27.74
CA CYS A 75 -12.23 -18.61 -26.98
C CYS A 75 -13.52 -17.78 -27.15
N ARG A 76 -14.43 -17.86 -26.17
CA ARG A 76 -15.68 -17.08 -26.19
C ARG A 76 -15.38 -15.68 -25.66
N SER A 77 -15.19 -14.72 -26.58
CA SER A 77 -15.08 -13.30 -26.26
C SER A 77 -16.35 -12.82 -25.54
N GLN A 78 -16.22 -12.33 -24.30
CA GLN A 78 -17.32 -11.73 -23.57
C GLN A 78 -17.58 -10.30 -24.08
N ALA A 79 -18.41 -10.19 -25.11
CA ALA A 79 -19.25 -9.02 -25.30
C ALA A 79 -20.37 -9.04 -24.25
N ALA A 80 -20.14 -8.41 -23.09
CA ALA A 80 -21.15 -8.26 -22.04
C ALA A 80 -21.08 -6.89 -21.32
N SER A 81 -20.90 -5.79 -22.05
CA SER A 81 -21.13 -4.44 -21.52
C SER A 81 -22.55 -3.99 -21.83
N GLY A 82 -23.49 -4.24 -20.92
CA GLY A 82 -24.86 -3.71 -21.00
C GLY A 82 -25.82 -4.19 -19.91
N ARG A 83 -25.64 -5.42 -19.39
CA ARG A 83 -26.55 -6.02 -18.40
C ARG A 83 -26.09 -5.90 -16.93
N GLY A 84 -24.90 -5.34 -16.68
CA GLY A 84 -24.30 -5.28 -15.34
C GLY A 84 -24.79 -4.14 -14.44
N ALA A 85 -25.29 -3.05 -15.03
CA ALA A 85 -25.77 -1.88 -14.27
C ALA A 85 -27.15 -2.14 -13.62
N ALA A 86 -28.07 -2.78 -14.34
CA ALA A 86 -29.39 -3.16 -13.82
C ALA A 86 -29.35 -4.28 -12.76
N ARG A 87 -28.33 -5.15 -12.80
CA ARG A 87 -28.18 -6.27 -11.86
C ARG A 87 -27.59 -5.86 -10.50
N ARG A 88 -26.76 -4.80 -10.46
CA ARG A 88 -26.19 -4.26 -9.21
C ARG A 88 -27.16 -3.42 -8.40
N GLY A 89 -28.14 -2.78 -9.04
CA GLY A 89 -29.25 -2.11 -8.35
C GLY A 89 -30.16 -3.11 -7.63
N ARG A 90 -30.46 -4.24 -8.27
CA ARG A 90 -31.33 -5.30 -7.74
C ARG A 90 -30.72 -6.08 -6.55
N LEU A 91 -29.39 -6.22 -6.51
CA LEU A 91 -28.68 -6.90 -5.41
C LEU A 91 -28.56 -6.04 -4.12
N ARG A 92 -28.51 -4.70 -4.27
CA ARG A 92 -28.49 -3.78 -3.12
C ARG A 92 -29.86 -3.64 -2.46
N ALA A 93 -30.94 -3.73 -3.25
CA ALA A 93 -32.31 -3.74 -2.73
C ALA A 93 -32.63 -5.02 -1.93
N THR A 94 -32.05 -6.16 -2.29
CA THR A 94 -32.32 -7.47 -1.65
C THR A 94 -31.55 -7.70 -0.34
N MET A 95 -30.41 -7.03 -0.12
CA MET A 95 -29.65 -7.18 1.14
C MET A 95 -30.25 -6.38 2.32
N LEU A 96 -30.95 -5.28 2.06
CA LEU A 96 -31.66 -4.51 3.10
C LEU A 96 -32.97 -5.17 3.55
N LEU A 97 -33.47 -6.17 2.81
CA LEU A 97 -34.73 -6.87 3.11
C LEU A 97 -34.58 -8.01 4.14
N GLY A 98 -33.37 -8.52 4.40
CA GLY A 98 -33.17 -9.63 5.34
C GLY A 98 -33.29 -9.25 6.82
N ALA A 99 -32.71 -8.11 7.21
CA ALA A 99 -32.87 -7.55 8.56
C ALA A 99 -34.26 -6.93 8.78
N SER A 100 -34.99 -6.69 7.69
CA SER A 100 -36.37 -6.22 7.68
C SER A 100 -37.37 -7.33 8.00
N LEU A 101 -37.05 -8.62 7.85
CA LEU A 101 -38.03 -9.69 8.06
C LEU A 101 -38.53 -9.78 9.51
N VAL A 102 -37.62 -9.73 10.49
CA VAL A 102 -37.98 -9.78 11.93
C VAL A 102 -38.62 -8.46 12.37
N GLY A 103 -38.15 -7.33 11.86
CA GLY A 103 -38.74 -6.01 12.12
C GLY A 103 -40.14 -5.85 11.52
N VAL A 104 -40.36 -6.35 10.29
CA VAL A 104 -41.66 -6.39 9.63
C VAL A 104 -42.57 -7.39 10.33
N LEU A 105 -42.08 -8.54 10.78
CA LEU A 105 -42.87 -9.50 11.56
C LEU A 105 -43.35 -8.92 12.89
N LEU A 106 -42.43 -8.29 13.65
CA LEU A 106 -42.76 -7.64 14.91
C LEU A 106 -43.69 -6.43 14.69
N PHE A 107 -43.43 -5.58 13.69
CA PHE A 107 -44.30 -4.44 13.35
C PHE A 107 -45.70 -4.88 12.88
N SER A 108 -45.78 -5.89 12.02
CA SER A 108 -47.04 -6.41 11.48
C SER A 108 -47.91 -7.07 12.55
N LYS A 109 -47.28 -7.70 13.55
CA LYS A 109 -47.99 -8.36 14.64
C LYS A 109 -48.32 -7.40 15.80
N LEU A 110 -47.37 -6.59 16.23
CA LEU A 110 -47.52 -5.71 17.40
C LEU A 110 -48.24 -4.41 17.06
N VAL A 111 -48.03 -3.85 15.86
CA VAL A 111 -48.60 -2.55 15.45
C VAL A 111 -49.86 -2.73 14.61
N LEU A 112 -49.82 -3.63 13.62
CA LEU A 112 -50.95 -3.83 12.70
C LEU A 112 -51.93 -4.94 13.13
N LYS A 113 -51.64 -5.65 14.24
CA LYS A 113 -52.46 -6.76 14.80
C LYS A 113 -52.91 -7.81 13.75
N LEU A 114 -52.10 -8.05 12.72
CA LEU A 114 -52.52 -8.92 11.62
C LEU A 114 -52.66 -10.40 12.07
N PRO A 115 -53.68 -11.12 11.57
CA PRO A 115 -53.81 -12.56 11.78
C PRO A 115 -52.61 -13.32 11.19
N TRP A 116 -52.26 -14.46 11.82
CA TRP A 116 -51.07 -15.24 11.46
C TRP A 116 -51.05 -15.71 9.99
N THR A 117 -52.24 -15.87 9.39
CA THR A 117 -52.41 -16.20 7.97
C THR A 117 -51.86 -15.12 7.05
N GLN A 118 -52.16 -13.84 7.31
CA GLN A 118 -51.69 -12.71 6.49
C GLN A 118 -50.18 -12.46 6.65
N VAL A 119 -49.64 -12.73 7.83
CA VAL A 119 -48.19 -12.74 8.07
C VAL A 119 -47.52 -13.86 7.26
N GLY A 120 -48.12 -15.04 7.22
CA GLY A 120 -47.67 -16.17 6.40
C GLY A 120 -47.63 -15.82 4.91
N PHE A 121 -48.69 -15.21 4.36
CA PHE A 121 -48.73 -14.76 2.97
C PHE A 121 -47.67 -13.69 2.68
N SER A 122 -47.48 -12.73 3.58
CA SER A 122 -46.47 -11.67 3.41
C SER A 122 -45.05 -12.23 3.38
N LEU A 123 -44.75 -13.19 4.25
CA LEU A 123 -43.49 -13.93 4.24
C LEU A 123 -43.31 -14.76 2.98
N LEU A 124 -44.36 -15.41 2.49
CA LEU A 124 -44.35 -16.19 1.26
C LEU A 124 -44.12 -15.30 0.03
N PHE A 125 -44.79 -14.15 -0.07
CA PHE A 125 -44.58 -13.17 -1.14
C PHE A 125 -43.17 -12.59 -1.12
N LEU A 126 -42.63 -12.30 0.06
CA LEU A 126 -41.26 -11.80 0.21
C LEU A 126 -40.22 -12.89 -0.08
N TYR A 127 -40.49 -14.15 0.29
CA TYR A 127 -39.70 -15.32 -0.09
C TYR A 127 -39.69 -15.51 -1.61
N LEU A 128 -40.85 -15.56 -2.26
CA LEU A 128 -40.96 -15.70 -3.72
C LEU A 128 -40.32 -14.50 -4.45
N GLY A 129 -40.58 -13.27 -3.98
CA GLY A 129 -40.05 -12.03 -4.55
C GLY A 129 -38.54 -11.84 -4.37
N SER A 130 -37.94 -12.41 -3.32
CA SER A 130 -36.48 -12.38 -3.08
C SER A 130 -35.71 -13.46 -3.84
N GLY A 131 -36.40 -14.42 -4.47
CA GLY A 131 -35.79 -15.54 -5.20
C GLY A 131 -35.83 -16.89 -4.47
N GLY A 132 -36.69 -17.02 -3.45
CA GLY A 132 -37.04 -18.26 -2.77
C GLY A 132 -35.87 -18.96 -2.09
N TRP A 133 -35.82 -20.29 -2.23
CA TRP A 133 -34.77 -21.13 -1.64
C TRP A 133 -33.36 -20.72 -2.08
N ARG A 134 -33.23 -20.21 -3.30
CA ARG A 134 -31.95 -19.71 -3.82
C ARG A 134 -31.46 -18.50 -3.02
N PHE A 135 -32.36 -17.60 -2.63
CA PHE A 135 -32.03 -16.47 -1.76
C PHE A 135 -31.65 -16.93 -0.36
N VAL A 136 -32.44 -17.80 0.27
CA VAL A 136 -32.15 -18.34 1.60
C VAL A 136 -30.79 -19.05 1.62
N ARG A 137 -30.51 -19.88 0.61
CA ARG A 137 -29.20 -20.55 0.45
C ARG A 137 -28.05 -19.57 0.27
N ILE A 138 -28.22 -18.50 -0.52
CA ILE A 138 -27.20 -17.45 -0.67
C ILE A 138 -27.00 -16.72 0.66
N PHE A 139 -28.08 -16.31 1.31
CA PHE A 139 -28.07 -15.59 2.58
C PHE A 139 -27.38 -16.41 3.68
N VAL A 140 -27.75 -17.68 3.87
CA VAL A 140 -27.10 -18.57 4.84
C VAL A 140 -25.60 -18.73 4.53
N LYS A 141 -25.23 -18.78 3.24
CA LYS A 141 -23.81 -18.84 2.84
C LYS A 141 -23.06 -17.51 3.03
N THR A 142 -23.71 -16.36 2.92
CA THR A 142 -23.04 -15.04 3.03
C THR A 142 -23.16 -14.38 4.39
N ILE A 143 -24.16 -14.76 5.22
CA ILE A 143 -24.47 -14.08 6.48
C ILE A 143 -23.27 -14.09 7.43
N ARG A 144 -22.51 -15.18 7.50
CA ARG A 144 -21.30 -15.25 8.33
C ARG A 144 -20.26 -14.20 7.91
N ARG A 145 -20.04 -14.05 6.61
CA ARG A 145 -19.14 -13.04 6.04
C ARG A 145 -19.67 -11.62 6.28
N ASP A 146 -20.98 -11.42 6.11
CA ASP A 146 -21.61 -10.10 6.23
C ASP A 146 -21.64 -9.65 7.70
N ILE A 147 -21.93 -10.55 8.65
CA ILE A 147 -21.80 -10.31 10.11
C ILE A 147 -20.35 -9.99 10.46
N PHE A 148 -19.38 -10.78 9.97
CA PHE A 148 -17.96 -10.50 10.19
C PHE A 148 -17.57 -9.10 9.67
N GLY A 149 -17.96 -8.76 8.44
CA GLY A 149 -17.71 -7.43 7.87
C GLY A 149 -18.37 -6.32 8.69
N GLY A 150 -19.60 -6.52 9.15
CA GLY A 150 -20.30 -5.61 10.05
C GLY A 150 -19.55 -5.39 11.37
N MET A 151 -19.09 -6.47 12.02
CA MET A 151 -18.30 -6.39 13.25
C MET A 151 -16.98 -5.65 13.05
N VAL A 152 -16.28 -5.89 11.93
CA VAL A 152 -15.06 -5.16 11.58
C VAL A 152 -15.33 -3.67 11.42
N LEU A 153 -16.38 -3.29 10.69
CA LEU A 153 -16.77 -1.90 10.50
C LEU A 153 -17.13 -1.21 11.82
N LEU A 154 -17.90 -1.87 12.68
CA LEU A 154 -18.26 -1.36 14.00
C LEU A 154 -17.01 -1.17 14.89
N LYS A 155 -16.11 -2.15 14.91
CA LYS A 155 -14.85 -2.08 15.67
C LYS A 155 -13.96 -0.93 15.21
N VAL A 156 -13.77 -0.79 13.89
CA VAL A 156 -12.98 0.32 13.33
C VAL A 156 -13.65 1.66 13.62
N LYS A 157 -14.97 1.76 13.45
CA LYS A 157 -15.72 2.98 13.76
C LYS A 157 -15.57 3.38 15.22
N ALA A 158 -15.72 2.44 16.16
CA ALA A 158 -15.54 2.69 17.59
C ALA A 158 -14.12 3.20 17.91
N LYS A 159 -13.08 2.57 17.33
CA LYS A 159 -11.69 3.01 17.52
C LYS A 159 -11.41 4.39 16.92
N VAL A 160 -11.92 4.67 15.72
CA VAL A 160 -11.81 5.99 15.09
C VAL A 160 -12.47 7.05 15.96
N GLN A 161 -13.69 6.81 16.46
CA GLN A 161 -14.39 7.74 17.36
C GLN A 161 -13.62 7.99 18.66
N ARG A 162 -13.02 6.94 19.24
CA ARG A 162 -12.15 7.10 20.40
C ARG A 162 -10.94 7.98 20.10
N TYR A 163 -10.22 7.71 19.01
CA TYR A 163 -9.01 8.46 18.66
C TYR A 163 -9.29 9.89 18.17
N LEU A 164 -10.48 10.16 17.62
CA LEU A 164 -10.97 11.51 17.38
C LEU A 164 -11.11 12.28 18.70
N ARG A 165 -11.76 11.70 19.71
CA ARG A 165 -11.93 12.34 21.03
C ARG A 165 -10.60 12.57 21.76
N GLU A 166 -9.69 11.60 21.67
CA GLU A 166 -8.36 11.66 22.30
C GLU A 166 -7.32 12.46 21.49
N GLN A 167 -7.68 12.97 20.30
CA GLN A 167 -6.78 13.68 19.38
C GLN A 167 -5.46 12.91 19.14
N ARG A 168 -5.55 11.59 18.92
CA ARG A 168 -4.36 10.75 18.68
C ARG A 168 -3.89 10.84 17.25
N THR A 169 -2.68 11.31 17.03
CA THR A 169 -2.01 11.29 15.72
C THR A 169 -1.32 9.94 15.49
N VAL A 170 -0.87 9.71 14.25
CA VAL A 170 -0.13 8.48 13.88
C VAL A 170 1.15 8.30 14.71
N PRO A 171 1.99 9.33 14.93
CA PRO A 171 3.14 9.21 15.83
C PRO A 171 2.79 8.77 17.25
N ILE A 172 1.68 9.24 17.82
CA ILE A 172 1.23 8.83 19.17
C ILE A 172 0.82 7.36 19.19
N LEU A 173 0.14 6.90 18.15
CA LEU A 173 -0.22 5.50 18.00
C LEU A 173 1.02 4.62 17.79
N PHE A 174 2.00 5.11 17.03
CA PHE A 174 3.28 4.44 16.84
C PHE A 174 4.08 4.34 18.13
N ALA A 175 4.19 5.42 18.92
CA ALA A 175 4.85 5.39 20.23
C ALA A 175 4.22 4.33 21.16
N SER A 176 2.88 4.18 21.11
CA SER A 176 2.18 3.11 21.85
C SER A 176 2.50 1.70 21.31
N THR A 177 2.92 1.56 20.05
CA THR A 177 3.40 0.30 19.46
C THR A 177 4.85 0.03 19.86
N VAL A 178 5.71 1.06 19.83
CA VAL A 178 7.12 0.98 20.26
C VAL A 178 7.20 0.53 21.71
N GLN A 179 6.39 1.12 22.61
CA GLN A 179 6.34 0.72 24.02
C GLN A 179 5.97 -0.75 24.23
N ARG A 180 5.15 -1.34 23.35
CA ARG A 180 4.72 -2.74 23.46
C ARG A 180 5.74 -3.72 22.88
N HIS A 181 6.52 -3.31 21.88
CA HIS A 181 7.39 -4.19 21.10
C HIS A 181 8.72 -3.52 20.75
N PRO A 182 9.49 -2.96 21.71
CA PRO A 182 10.61 -2.08 21.38
C PRO A 182 11.72 -2.79 20.61
N ASP A 183 12.05 -4.02 21.00
CA ASP A 183 13.19 -4.78 20.45
C ASP A 183 12.77 -5.74 19.33
N LYS A 184 11.48 -5.76 18.96
CA LYS A 184 11.00 -6.51 17.81
C LYS A 184 11.43 -5.83 16.52
N THR A 185 11.86 -6.62 15.53
CA THR A 185 12.12 -6.11 14.17
C THR A 185 10.87 -5.49 13.56
N ALA A 186 10.94 -4.21 13.24
CA ALA A 186 9.88 -3.46 12.59
C ALA A 186 10.05 -3.51 11.07
N LEU A 187 11.24 -3.16 10.58
CA LEU A 187 11.53 -3.03 9.15
C LEU A 187 12.72 -3.90 8.77
N ILE A 188 12.63 -4.53 7.60
CA ILE A 188 13.74 -5.22 6.95
C ILE A 188 13.85 -4.66 5.55
N PHE A 189 15.01 -4.12 5.17
CA PHE A 189 15.23 -3.69 3.79
C PHE A 189 15.98 -4.78 3.03
N GLU A 190 15.33 -5.38 2.03
CA GLU A 190 15.88 -6.51 1.27
C GLU A 190 17.17 -6.17 0.54
N GLY A 191 17.32 -4.92 0.07
CA GLY A 191 18.46 -4.51 -0.76
C GLY A 191 19.81 -4.54 -0.04
N THR A 192 19.84 -4.35 1.27
CA THR A 192 21.06 -4.39 2.10
C THR A 192 20.97 -5.39 3.24
N ASP A 193 19.85 -6.11 3.36
CA ASP A 193 19.52 -6.97 4.50
C ASP A 193 19.67 -6.25 5.86
N THR A 194 19.27 -4.98 5.92
CA THR A 194 19.32 -4.17 7.14
C THR A 194 18.01 -4.25 7.91
N HIS A 195 18.12 -4.52 9.21
CA HIS A 195 16.98 -4.79 10.09
C HIS A 195 16.90 -3.67 11.12
N TRP A 196 15.75 -3.00 11.18
CA TRP A 196 15.47 -1.97 12.18
C TRP A 196 14.41 -2.47 13.14
N THR A 197 14.70 -2.42 14.44
CA THR A 197 13.70 -2.62 15.49
C THR A 197 12.74 -1.44 15.59
N PHE A 198 11.63 -1.62 16.31
CA PHE A 198 10.72 -0.51 16.61
C PHE A 198 11.43 0.64 17.32
N ARG A 199 12.35 0.32 18.25
CA ARG A 199 13.19 1.32 18.94
C ARG A 199 14.10 2.06 17.96
N GLN A 200 14.81 1.37 17.08
CA GLN A 200 15.70 2.01 16.11
C GLN A 200 14.93 2.91 15.13
N LEU A 201 13.74 2.49 14.69
CA LEU A 201 12.87 3.33 13.88
C LEU A 201 12.36 4.56 14.64
N ASP A 202 12.04 4.40 15.93
CA ASP A 202 11.62 5.51 16.79
C ASP A 202 12.76 6.52 16.99
N ASP A 203 13.97 6.04 17.30
CA ASP A 203 15.17 6.85 17.47
C ASP A 203 15.49 7.63 16.19
N TYR A 204 15.55 6.96 15.04
CA TYR A 204 15.82 7.60 13.75
C TYR A 204 14.77 8.66 13.41
N SER A 205 13.48 8.34 13.59
CA SER A 205 12.42 9.32 13.33
C SER A 205 12.42 10.48 14.33
N SER A 206 12.86 10.28 15.57
CA SER A 206 13.07 11.37 16.53
C SER A 206 14.23 12.27 16.12
N SER A 207 15.37 11.70 15.69
CA SER A 207 16.50 12.47 15.13
C SER A 207 16.09 13.32 13.94
N VAL A 208 15.28 12.77 13.01
CA VAL A 208 14.73 13.55 11.89
C VAL A 208 13.88 14.73 12.37
N ALA A 209 13.02 14.52 13.37
CA ALA A 209 12.17 15.59 13.89
C ALA A 209 12.99 16.70 14.54
N ASN A 210 13.99 16.35 15.36
CA ASN A 210 14.86 17.32 16.03
C ASN A 210 15.76 18.06 15.03
N PHE A 211 16.26 17.36 14.03
CA PHE A 211 17.00 17.97 12.93
C PHE A 211 16.16 19.03 12.19
N LEU A 212 14.94 18.67 11.78
CA LEU A 212 14.06 19.61 11.07
C LEU A 212 13.64 20.79 11.95
N GLN A 213 13.43 20.56 13.25
CA GLN A 213 13.17 21.63 14.21
C GLN A 213 14.35 22.60 14.31
N ALA A 214 15.60 22.08 14.37
CA ALA A 214 16.81 22.91 14.37
C ALA A 214 16.99 23.70 13.06
N ARG A 215 16.47 23.19 11.94
CA ARG A 215 16.38 23.92 10.66
C ARG A 215 15.20 24.90 10.60
N GLY A 216 14.50 25.12 11.71
CA GLY A 216 13.43 26.11 11.83
C GLY A 216 12.11 25.70 11.18
N LEU A 217 11.87 24.39 10.96
CA LEU A 217 10.56 23.90 10.56
C LEU A 217 9.64 23.81 11.76
N ALA A 218 8.38 24.16 11.55
CA ALA A 218 7.34 24.11 12.56
C ALA A 218 6.13 23.31 12.07
N SER A 219 5.21 23.06 12.98
CA SER A 219 3.99 22.32 12.65
C SER A 219 3.15 23.08 11.61
N GLY A 220 2.76 22.41 10.52
CA GLY A 220 2.07 23.02 9.38
C GLY A 220 2.97 23.37 8.19
N ASP A 221 4.29 23.33 8.36
CA ASP A 221 5.24 23.40 7.24
C ASP A 221 5.23 22.11 6.42
N VAL A 222 5.70 22.20 5.17
CA VAL A 222 5.81 21.07 4.27
C VAL A 222 7.26 20.72 4.00
N ALA A 223 7.58 19.43 4.05
CA ALA A 223 8.88 18.88 3.63
C ALA A 223 8.65 17.83 2.53
N ALA A 224 9.30 18.01 1.38
CA ALA A 224 9.21 17.08 0.26
C ALA A 224 10.15 15.88 0.46
N LEU A 225 9.65 14.70 0.12
CA LEU A 225 10.38 13.43 0.21
C LEU A 225 10.40 12.76 -1.17
N PHE A 226 11.58 12.60 -1.74
CA PHE A 226 11.78 12.07 -3.09
C PHE A 226 12.90 11.03 -3.12
N MET A 227 12.56 9.80 -2.80
CA MET A 227 13.51 8.69 -2.67
C MET A 227 12.83 7.35 -2.91
N GLU A 228 13.61 6.32 -3.21
CA GLU A 228 13.12 4.96 -3.39
C GLU A 228 12.78 4.28 -2.06
N ASN A 229 12.15 3.11 -2.16
CA ASN A 229 11.76 2.32 -1.00
C ASN A 229 12.99 1.86 -0.21
N ARG A 230 13.11 2.30 1.04
CA ARG A 230 14.09 1.85 2.05
C ARG A 230 13.60 2.20 3.46
N ASN A 231 14.27 1.72 4.50
CA ASN A 231 13.86 1.95 5.89
C ASN A 231 13.80 3.44 6.24
N GLU A 232 14.77 4.21 5.75
CA GLU A 232 14.92 5.64 5.93
C GLU A 232 13.71 6.40 5.38
N PHE A 233 13.08 5.94 4.29
CA PHE A 233 11.85 6.56 3.77
C PHE A 233 10.79 6.63 4.87
N VAL A 234 10.61 5.52 5.60
CA VAL A 234 9.61 5.41 6.67
C VAL A 234 9.99 6.28 7.85
N GLY A 235 11.26 6.23 8.25
CA GLY A 235 11.78 7.06 9.34
C GLY A 235 11.66 8.56 9.07
N LEU A 236 11.94 9.00 7.84
CA LEU A 236 11.90 10.39 7.43
C LEU A 236 10.49 10.98 7.51
N TRP A 237 9.50 10.38 6.85
CA TRP A 237 8.14 10.92 6.91
C TRP A 237 7.54 10.81 8.32
N LEU A 238 7.92 9.78 9.09
CA LEU A 238 7.47 9.63 10.46
C LEU A 238 8.06 10.71 11.37
N GLY A 239 9.32 11.08 11.16
CA GLY A 239 9.97 12.19 11.86
C GLY A 239 9.36 13.55 11.53
N MET A 240 9.09 13.80 10.24
CA MET A 240 8.30 14.97 9.83
C MET A 240 6.95 15.01 10.56
N ALA A 241 6.24 13.88 10.61
CA ALA A 241 4.96 13.78 11.31
C ALA A 241 5.07 13.96 12.83
N LYS A 242 6.17 13.53 13.47
CA LYS A 242 6.45 13.76 14.89
C LYS A 242 6.58 15.25 15.22
N LEU A 243 7.22 16.02 14.35
CA LEU A 243 7.29 17.49 14.45
C LEU A 243 5.97 18.19 14.04
N GLY A 244 5.07 17.46 13.38
CA GLY A 244 3.82 18.00 12.84
C GLY A 244 3.99 18.72 11.50
N VAL A 245 5.10 18.45 10.80
CA VAL A 245 5.39 18.85 9.41
C VAL A 245 4.71 17.86 8.47
N GLU A 246 4.04 18.35 7.44
CA GLU A 246 3.41 17.51 6.43
C GLU A 246 4.45 17.04 5.39
N ALA A 247 4.61 15.72 5.26
CA ALA A 247 5.48 15.17 4.22
C ALA A 247 4.80 15.28 2.84
N ALA A 248 5.47 15.80 1.82
CA ALA A 248 5.05 15.70 0.43
C ALA A 248 5.74 14.49 -0.23
N LEU A 249 5.02 13.38 -0.35
CA LEU A 249 5.56 12.12 -0.89
C LEU A 249 5.55 12.16 -2.42
N ILE A 250 6.72 12.39 -3.01
CA ILE A 250 6.88 12.59 -4.45
C ILE A 250 7.17 11.26 -5.15
N ASN A 251 6.52 11.04 -6.29
CA ASN A 251 6.71 9.83 -7.10
C ASN A 251 8.08 9.85 -7.79
N THR A 252 8.91 8.85 -7.49
CA THR A 252 10.29 8.68 -7.99
C THR A 252 10.44 8.62 -9.52
N ASN A 253 9.36 8.40 -10.27
CA ASN A 253 9.37 8.39 -11.73
C ASN A 253 9.17 9.78 -12.36
N LEU A 254 8.85 10.80 -11.56
CA LEU A 254 8.65 12.15 -12.08
C LEU A 254 9.99 12.79 -12.50
N ARG A 255 9.96 13.53 -13.61
CA ARG A 255 11.10 14.23 -14.19
C ARG A 255 10.68 15.62 -14.66
N ARG A 256 11.65 16.52 -14.83
CA ARG A 256 11.49 17.86 -15.41
C ARG A 256 10.27 18.61 -14.86
N ASP A 257 9.44 19.17 -15.75
CA ASP A 257 8.28 20.00 -15.40
C ASP A 257 7.30 19.33 -14.44
N ALA A 258 7.09 18.02 -14.54
CA ALA A 258 6.19 17.32 -13.64
C ALA A 258 6.74 17.24 -12.21
N LEU A 259 8.05 17.04 -12.07
CA LEU A 259 8.73 17.06 -10.77
C LEU A 259 8.75 18.48 -10.20
N ARG A 260 9.17 19.45 -11.00
CA ARG A 260 9.16 20.88 -10.63
C ARG A 260 7.78 21.31 -10.16
N HIS A 261 6.73 20.97 -10.91
CA HIS A 261 5.35 21.29 -10.55
C HIS A 261 4.98 20.74 -9.17
N CYS A 262 5.35 19.49 -8.86
CA CYS A 262 5.05 18.91 -7.55
C CYS A 262 5.76 19.64 -6.41
N LEU A 263 7.05 19.98 -6.59
CA LEU A 263 7.82 20.73 -5.60
C LEU A 263 7.25 22.13 -5.39
N THR A 264 7.01 22.88 -6.47
CA THR A 264 6.43 24.23 -6.38
C THR A 264 5.03 24.23 -5.75
N THR A 265 4.17 23.30 -6.15
CA THR A 265 2.80 23.22 -5.58
C THR A 265 2.75 22.68 -4.16
N SER A 266 3.78 21.95 -3.73
CA SER A 266 3.87 21.48 -2.34
C SER A 266 4.13 22.61 -1.35
N GLN A 267 4.71 23.74 -1.81
CA GLN A 267 5.23 24.80 -0.94
C GLN A 267 6.21 24.25 0.11
N ALA A 268 6.97 23.21 -0.25
CA ALA A 268 7.95 22.62 0.65
C ALA A 268 9.07 23.62 0.94
N ARG A 269 9.46 23.71 2.22
CA ARG A 269 10.64 24.49 2.65
C ARG A 269 11.93 23.67 2.55
N VAL A 270 11.78 22.35 2.60
CA VAL A 270 12.88 21.39 2.56
C VAL A 270 12.56 20.29 1.56
N LEU A 271 13.56 19.86 0.79
CA LEU A 271 13.51 18.65 -0.03
C LEU A 271 14.57 17.66 0.46
N VAL A 272 14.10 16.50 0.92
CA VAL A 272 14.94 15.33 1.18
C VAL A 272 14.83 14.38 0.00
N PHE A 273 15.95 14.04 -0.62
CA PHE A 273 16.00 13.09 -1.72
C PHE A 273 17.06 12.00 -1.51
N GLY A 274 16.84 10.83 -2.10
CA GLY A 274 17.84 9.77 -2.11
C GLY A 274 18.91 10.06 -3.16
N SER A 275 20.15 9.64 -2.93
CA SER A 275 21.24 9.85 -3.91
C SER A 275 20.91 9.27 -5.30
N GLU A 276 20.10 8.21 -5.36
CA GLU A 276 19.56 7.65 -6.59
C GLU A 276 18.71 8.63 -7.42
N MET A 277 18.13 9.65 -6.78
CA MET A 277 17.27 10.67 -7.38
C MET A 277 18.03 11.94 -7.77
N ALA A 278 19.32 12.06 -7.43
CA ALA A 278 20.13 13.24 -7.74
C ALA A 278 20.09 13.64 -9.24
N PRO A 279 20.16 12.72 -10.22
CA PRO A 279 20.05 13.07 -11.64
C PRO A 279 18.74 13.80 -11.99
N ALA A 280 17.63 13.41 -11.35
CA ALA A 280 16.34 14.05 -11.59
C ALA A 280 16.23 15.44 -10.97
N ILE A 281 16.94 15.70 -9.87
CA ILE A 281 17.01 17.04 -9.26
C ILE A 281 17.90 17.95 -10.11
N PHE A 282 19.02 17.44 -10.64
CA PHE A 282 19.88 18.20 -11.56
C PHE A 282 19.12 18.75 -12.78
N GLU A 283 18.22 17.96 -13.37
CA GLU A 283 17.40 18.38 -14.52
C GLU A 283 16.57 19.64 -14.24
N ILE A 284 16.27 19.94 -12.97
CA ILE A 284 15.40 21.06 -12.58
C ILE A 284 16.09 22.08 -11.68
N GLN A 285 17.38 21.91 -11.37
CA GLN A 285 18.11 22.73 -10.39
C GLN A 285 18.00 24.23 -10.68
N GLY A 286 18.16 24.64 -11.94
CA GLY A 286 18.06 26.04 -12.36
C GLY A 286 16.64 26.64 -12.25
N SER A 287 15.63 25.85 -11.91
CA SER A 287 14.24 26.27 -11.78
C SER A 287 13.64 25.97 -10.39
N LEU A 288 14.47 25.50 -9.46
CA LEU A 288 14.10 25.34 -8.06
C LEU A 288 14.05 26.70 -7.37
N ASP A 289 13.21 26.79 -6.35
CA ASP A 289 13.16 27.97 -5.48
C ASP A 289 14.48 28.07 -4.69
N PRO A 290 15.20 29.21 -4.73
CA PRO A 290 16.45 29.38 -3.98
C PRO A 290 16.30 29.22 -2.47
N SER A 291 15.08 29.38 -1.93
CA SER A 291 14.79 29.19 -0.50
C SER A 291 14.60 27.73 -0.09
N LEU A 292 14.49 26.80 -1.05
CA LEU A 292 14.32 25.37 -0.79
C LEU A 292 15.64 24.75 -0.34
N SER A 293 15.73 24.32 0.93
CA SER A 293 16.92 23.61 1.41
C SER A 293 16.94 22.17 0.89
N LEU A 294 18.11 21.72 0.40
CA LEU A 294 18.30 20.43 -0.25
C LEU A 294 19.11 19.48 0.65
N PHE A 295 18.59 18.28 0.90
CA PHE A 295 19.28 17.24 1.65
C PHE A 295 19.30 15.93 0.88
N CYS A 296 20.47 15.32 0.77
CA CYS A 296 20.65 14.01 0.14
C CYS A 296 20.91 12.94 1.20
N SER A 297 20.29 11.77 1.05
CA SER A 297 20.52 10.61 1.93
C SER A 297 20.93 9.39 1.11
N GLY A 298 21.90 8.63 1.60
CA GLY A 298 22.58 7.53 0.90
C GLY A 298 24.00 7.92 0.46
N PRO A 299 24.63 7.12 -0.43
CA PRO A 299 25.99 7.36 -0.89
C PRO A 299 26.22 8.81 -1.33
N TRP A 300 27.25 9.44 -0.76
CA TRP A 300 27.51 10.86 -0.90
C TRP A 300 28.72 11.14 -1.77
N GLU A 301 28.51 11.93 -2.82
CA GLU A 301 29.54 12.44 -3.70
C GLU A 301 29.15 13.88 -4.08
N PRO A 302 29.89 14.90 -3.60
CA PRO A 302 29.55 16.31 -3.82
C PRO A 302 29.39 16.69 -5.29
N SER A 303 30.15 16.07 -6.19
CA SER A 303 30.07 16.32 -7.63
C SER A 303 28.82 15.72 -8.29
N ALA A 304 28.18 14.74 -7.64
CA ALA A 304 27.01 14.02 -8.14
C ALA A 304 25.70 14.51 -7.53
N VAL A 305 25.71 15.65 -6.81
CA VAL A 305 24.51 16.29 -6.27
C VAL A 305 24.45 17.78 -6.64
N PRO A 306 23.24 18.37 -6.72
CA PRO A 306 23.08 19.80 -6.97
C PRO A 306 23.84 20.67 -5.95
N ALA A 307 24.36 21.80 -6.41
CA ALA A 307 25.04 22.77 -5.55
C ALA A 307 24.11 23.24 -4.42
N GLY A 308 24.67 23.38 -3.21
CA GLY A 308 23.91 23.75 -2.01
C GLY A 308 23.16 22.60 -1.34
N THR A 309 23.35 21.36 -1.81
CA THR A 309 22.85 20.16 -1.12
C THR A 309 23.74 19.80 0.06
N GLU A 310 23.14 19.42 1.19
CA GLU A 310 23.86 18.89 2.36
C GLU A 310 23.66 17.36 2.49
N HIS A 311 24.65 16.68 3.06
CA HIS A 311 24.57 15.25 3.33
C HIS A 311 23.77 14.99 4.60
N LEU A 312 22.61 14.34 4.49
CA LEU A 312 21.67 14.18 5.58
C LEU A 312 22.11 13.17 6.63
N ASP A 313 22.73 12.06 6.22
CA ASP A 313 22.92 10.91 7.11
C ASP A 313 23.80 11.24 8.34
N PRO A 314 24.96 11.92 8.20
CA PRO A 314 25.76 12.33 9.36
C PRO A 314 25.04 13.35 10.25
N LEU A 315 24.26 14.27 9.65
CA LEU A 315 23.49 15.26 10.39
C LEU A 315 22.41 14.62 11.26
N LEU A 316 21.83 13.48 10.82
CA LEU A 316 20.86 12.72 11.60
C LEU A 316 21.50 11.87 12.70
N GLU A 317 22.73 11.39 12.49
CA GLU A 317 23.47 10.65 13.52
C GLU A 317 23.83 11.54 14.72
N GLU A 318 24.19 12.79 14.45
CA GLU A 318 24.48 13.81 15.47
C GLU A 318 23.20 14.39 16.11
N ALA A 319 22.07 14.33 15.41
CA ALA A 319 20.81 14.88 15.90
C ALA A 319 20.31 14.13 17.15
N PRO A 320 19.81 14.84 18.18
CA PRO A 320 19.29 14.21 19.38
C PRO A 320 18.17 13.21 19.07
N LYS A 321 18.14 12.10 19.81
CA LYS A 321 17.13 11.02 19.64
C LYS A 321 15.92 11.15 20.57
N HIS A 322 15.90 12.16 21.44
CA HIS A 322 14.79 12.37 22.36
C HIS A 322 13.51 12.71 21.60
N LEU A 323 12.36 12.34 22.16
CA LEU A 323 11.07 12.63 21.54
C LEU A 323 10.87 14.15 21.47
N PRO A 324 10.57 14.74 20.30
CA PRO A 324 10.32 16.17 20.17
C PRO A 324 9.06 16.57 20.94
N SER A 325 8.95 17.87 21.22
CA SER A 325 7.73 18.45 21.78
C SER A 325 6.51 18.11 20.93
N ARG A 326 5.45 17.64 21.59
CA ARG A 326 4.23 17.20 20.89
C ARG A 326 3.63 18.37 20.10
N PRO A 327 3.43 18.24 18.78
CA PRO A 327 2.79 19.28 18.00
C PRO A 327 1.32 19.41 18.38
N ASN A 328 0.77 20.62 18.24
CA ASN A 328 -0.66 20.88 18.37
C ASN A 328 -1.42 20.39 17.13
N LYS A 329 -1.45 19.06 16.95
CA LYS A 329 -2.12 18.37 15.84
C LYS A 329 -3.05 17.30 16.39
N GLY A 330 -4.23 17.22 15.78
CA GLY A 330 -5.29 16.30 16.05
C GLY A 330 -5.42 15.19 15.02
N PHE A 331 -6.40 14.31 15.23
CA PHE A 331 -6.57 13.12 14.39
C PHE A 331 -7.15 13.43 12.99
N THR A 332 -7.74 14.61 12.81
CA THR A 332 -8.25 15.10 11.52
C THR A 332 -7.24 15.94 10.74
N ASP A 333 -6.10 16.26 11.34
CA ASP A 333 -5.08 17.07 10.69
C ASP A 333 -4.30 16.28 9.63
N LYS A 334 -3.69 17.06 8.74
CA LYS A 334 -2.88 16.55 7.63
C LYS A 334 -1.67 15.82 8.17
N LEU A 335 -1.41 14.65 7.61
CA LEU A 335 -0.23 13.84 7.89
C LEU A 335 0.79 13.97 6.76
N PHE A 336 0.35 13.73 5.52
CA PHE A 336 1.18 13.87 4.34
C PHE A 336 0.34 14.06 3.06
N TYR A 337 1.01 14.43 1.98
CA TYR A 337 0.46 14.53 0.63
C TYR A 337 0.97 13.37 -0.23
N ILE A 338 0.07 12.76 -1.00
CA ILE A 338 0.42 11.79 -2.04
C ILE A 338 0.13 12.41 -3.40
N TYR A 339 1.12 12.49 -4.27
CA TYR A 339 0.93 12.99 -5.63
C TYR A 339 0.43 11.88 -6.54
N THR A 340 -0.70 12.13 -7.19
CA THR A 340 -1.32 11.21 -8.16
C THR A 340 -1.26 11.83 -9.54
N SER A 341 -1.05 11.02 -10.58
CA SER A 341 -0.90 11.49 -11.97
C SER A 341 -2.07 12.31 -12.51
N GLY A 342 -3.21 12.37 -11.80
CA GLY A 342 -4.38 13.15 -12.20
C GLY A 342 -4.98 12.63 -13.52
N THR A 343 -6.21 13.05 -13.82
CA THR A 343 -6.88 12.66 -15.09
C THR A 343 -6.67 13.69 -16.21
N THR A 344 -5.89 14.75 -15.99
CA THR A 344 -5.90 15.97 -16.82
C THR A 344 -4.51 16.60 -17.05
N GLY A 345 -3.41 15.87 -16.85
CA GLY A 345 -2.06 16.36 -17.19
C GLY A 345 -1.06 16.24 -16.05
N LEU A 346 -0.98 17.24 -15.16
CA LEU A 346 0.02 17.32 -14.09
C LEU A 346 -0.42 16.68 -12.77
N PRO A 347 0.52 16.16 -11.97
CA PRO A 347 0.18 15.48 -10.73
C PRO A 347 -0.50 16.39 -9.70
N LYS A 348 -1.51 15.86 -8.99
CA LYS A 348 -2.24 16.59 -7.95
C LYS A 348 -1.98 15.98 -6.57
N ALA A 349 -1.80 16.84 -5.58
CA ALA A 349 -1.64 16.46 -4.18
C ALA A 349 -2.96 15.93 -3.60
N ALA A 350 -2.99 14.65 -3.22
CA ALA A 350 -4.06 14.06 -2.45
C ALA A 350 -3.71 14.16 -0.96
N ILE A 351 -4.52 14.91 -0.21
CA ILE A 351 -4.33 15.11 1.23
C ILE A 351 -4.67 13.81 1.97
N VAL A 352 -3.74 13.35 2.81
CA VAL A 352 -3.95 12.25 3.74
C VAL A 352 -3.87 12.79 5.15
N VAL A 353 -4.98 12.64 5.88
CA VAL A 353 -5.09 13.00 7.30
C VAL A 353 -4.86 11.77 8.19
N HIS A 354 -4.48 11.96 9.46
CA HIS A 354 -4.19 10.84 10.37
C HIS A 354 -5.35 9.83 10.51
N SER A 355 -6.59 10.31 10.57
CA SER A 355 -7.79 9.46 10.65
C SER A 355 -8.00 8.59 9.41
N ARG A 356 -7.65 9.10 8.22
CA ARG A 356 -7.70 8.35 6.97
C ARG A 356 -6.64 7.26 6.98
N TYR A 357 -5.42 7.60 7.40
CA TYR A 357 -4.32 6.65 7.53
C TYR A 357 -4.71 5.48 8.44
N TYR A 358 -5.15 5.80 9.66
CA TYR A 358 -5.58 4.80 10.63
C TYR A 358 -6.75 3.94 10.13
N ARG A 359 -7.80 4.57 9.59
CA ARG A 359 -8.99 3.84 9.14
C ARG A 359 -8.67 2.84 8.03
N MET A 360 -7.86 3.24 7.05
CA MET A 360 -7.48 2.36 5.94
C MET A 360 -6.64 1.18 6.45
N ALA A 361 -5.62 1.43 7.26
CA ALA A 361 -4.78 0.37 7.83
C ALA A 361 -5.59 -0.59 8.72
N ALA A 362 -6.43 -0.06 9.62
CA ALA A 362 -7.24 -0.87 10.54
C ALA A 362 -8.30 -1.71 9.82
N LEU A 363 -8.92 -1.20 8.75
CA LEU A 363 -9.86 -1.98 7.94
C LEU A 363 -9.19 -3.19 7.29
N VAL A 364 -7.95 -3.02 6.83
CA VAL A 364 -7.15 -4.11 6.26
C VAL A 364 -6.78 -5.11 7.35
N TYR A 365 -6.21 -4.63 8.46
CA TYR A 365 -5.81 -5.48 9.58
C TYR A 365 -6.95 -6.38 10.07
N TYR A 366 -8.09 -5.77 10.43
CA TYR A 366 -9.24 -6.51 10.95
C TYR A 366 -9.99 -7.29 9.86
N GLY A 367 -10.07 -6.75 8.64
CA GLY A 367 -10.77 -7.39 7.52
C GLY A 367 -10.08 -8.66 7.03
N PHE A 368 -8.75 -8.70 7.03
CA PHE A 368 -7.96 -9.88 6.66
C PHE A 368 -7.54 -10.75 7.84
N ARG A 369 -7.95 -10.38 9.07
CA ARG A 369 -7.65 -11.11 10.31
C ARG A 369 -6.14 -11.29 10.53
N MET A 370 -5.39 -10.25 10.18
CA MET A 370 -3.94 -10.21 10.35
C MET A 370 -3.58 -10.30 11.84
N ARG A 371 -2.39 -10.85 12.11
CA ARG A 371 -1.85 -11.06 13.45
C ARG A 371 -0.56 -10.24 13.61
N PRO A 372 -0.20 -9.83 14.83
CA PRO A 372 1.06 -9.13 15.07
C PRO A 372 2.29 -9.91 14.60
N ASP A 373 2.24 -11.24 14.59
CA ASP A 373 3.35 -12.11 14.18
C ASP A 373 3.46 -12.30 12.67
N ASP A 374 2.49 -11.78 11.91
CA ASP A 374 2.56 -11.81 10.45
C ASP A 374 3.68 -10.88 9.94
N ILE A 375 4.35 -11.33 8.88
CA ILE A 375 5.42 -10.59 8.20
C ILE A 375 4.93 -10.17 6.83
N VAL A 376 4.90 -8.87 6.56
CA VAL A 376 4.40 -8.30 5.32
C VAL A 376 5.56 -8.09 4.36
N TYR A 377 5.48 -8.69 3.18
CA TYR A 377 6.37 -8.36 2.08
C TYR A 377 5.81 -7.19 1.26
N ASP A 378 6.39 -6.01 1.40
CA ASP A 378 5.97 -4.79 0.70
C ASP A 378 6.94 -4.42 -0.43
N CYS A 379 6.51 -4.69 -1.65
CA CYS A 379 7.21 -4.28 -2.88
C CYS A 379 6.50 -3.12 -3.60
N LEU A 380 5.52 -2.49 -2.95
CA LEU A 380 4.76 -1.38 -3.53
C LEU A 380 5.46 -0.05 -3.21
N PRO A 381 5.30 0.98 -4.06
CA PRO A 381 5.93 2.27 -3.80
C PRO A 381 5.44 2.91 -2.49
N LEU A 382 6.38 3.28 -1.62
CA LEU A 382 6.09 3.88 -0.31
C LEU A 382 5.63 5.34 -0.40
N TYR A 383 5.79 6.01 -1.54
CA TYR A 383 5.14 7.30 -1.81
C TYR A 383 3.66 7.18 -2.19
N HIS A 384 3.12 5.95 -2.30
CA HIS A 384 1.72 5.68 -2.60
C HIS A 384 0.97 5.03 -1.42
N SER A 385 -0.35 5.20 -1.40
CA SER A 385 -1.18 4.74 -0.28
C SER A 385 -1.19 3.22 -0.12
N ALA A 386 -0.92 2.47 -1.18
CA ALA A 386 -0.92 1.01 -1.14
C ALA A 386 0.32 0.46 -0.40
N GLY A 387 1.52 0.99 -0.66
CA GLY A 387 2.71 0.64 0.13
C GLY A 387 2.64 1.28 1.52
N ASN A 388 2.49 2.61 1.58
CA ASN A 388 2.59 3.32 2.85
C ASN A 388 1.43 3.05 3.84
N ILE A 389 0.19 3.22 3.42
CA ILE A 389 -0.94 3.13 4.37
C ILE A 389 -1.34 1.68 4.58
N VAL A 390 -1.41 0.91 3.50
CA VAL A 390 -1.92 -0.45 3.53
C VAL A 390 -0.84 -1.45 3.94
N GLY A 391 0.40 -1.31 3.47
CA GLY A 391 1.57 -2.08 3.91
C GLY A 391 2.16 -1.56 5.22
N MET A 392 2.82 -0.40 5.18
CA MET A 392 3.52 0.16 6.36
C MET A 392 2.62 0.47 7.55
N GLY A 393 1.34 0.80 7.32
CA GLY A 393 0.38 1.00 8.40
C GLY A 393 0.19 -0.21 9.32
N GLN A 394 0.44 -1.43 8.82
CA GLN A 394 0.41 -2.65 9.64
C GLN A 394 1.57 -2.68 10.64
N CYS A 395 2.75 -2.25 10.21
CA CYS A 395 3.90 -2.12 11.10
C CYS A 395 3.63 -1.07 12.18
N LEU A 396 3.36 0.16 11.77
CA LEU A 396 3.34 1.30 12.69
C LEU A 396 2.19 1.23 13.72
N LEU A 397 1.01 0.75 13.31
CA LEU A 397 -0.19 0.75 14.16
C LEU A 397 -0.43 -0.58 14.87
N HIS A 398 0.06 -1.70 14.32
CA HIS A 398 -0.26 -3.04 14.79
C HIS A 398 0.96 -3.87 15.21
N GLY A 399 2.18 -3.35 15.06
CA GLY A 399 3.39 -4.01 15.56
C GLY A 399 3.88 -5.17 14.68
N MET A 400 3.48 -5.20 13.41
CA MET A 400 3.90 -6.22 12.44
C MET A 400 5.27 -5.89 11.86
N THR A 401 5.98 -6.92 11.39
CA THR A 401 7.25 -6.74 10.67
C THR A 401 6.96 -6.53 9.18
N VAL A 402 7.62 -5.57 8.55
CA VAL A 402 7.51 -5.33 7.10
C VAL A 402 8.87 -5.49 6.44
N VAL A 403 8.94 -6.35 5.43
CA VAL A 403 10.06 -6.48 4.51
C VAL A 403 9.83 -5.53 3.34
N ILE A 404 10.65 -4.51 3.25
CA ILE A 404 10.63 -3.50 2.20
C ILE A 404 11.52 -3.97 1.06
N ARG A 405 10.95 -4.06 -0.14
CA ARG A 405 11.72 -4.27 -1.37
C ARG A 405 11.77 -2.99 -2.19
N LYS A 406 12.98 -2.64 -2.66
CA LYS A 406 13.26 -1.46 -3.49
C LYS A 406 12.35 -1.40 -4.73
N LYS A 407 12.28 -2.53 -5.46
CA LYS A 407 11.44 -2.70 -6.65
C LYS A 407 10.98 -4.14 -6.77
N PHE A 408 9.76 -4.36 -7.23
CA PHE A 408 9.23 -5.71 -7.45
C PHE A 408 10.10 -6.51 -8.43
N SER A 409 10.46 -7.73 -8.04
CA SER A 409 11.11 -8.72 -8.88
C SER A 409 10.29 -10.01 -8.87
N ALA A 410 9.94 -10.51 -10.06
CA ALA A 410 9.18 -11.74 -10.21
C ALA A 410 10.02 -12.98 -9.91
N SER A 411 11.27 -13.01 -10.37
CA SER A 411 12.18 -14.16 -10.21
C SER A 411 12.65 -14.35 -8.77
N ARG A 412 12.84 -13.25 -8.02
CA ARG A 412 13.28 -13.29 -6.62
C ARG A 412 12.14 -13.33 -5.61
N PHE A 413 10.90 -13.29 -6.08
CA PHE A 413 9.75 -13.12 -5.21
C PHE A 413 9.64 -14.24 -4.16
N TRP A 414 9.74 -15.50 -4.59
CA TRP A 414 9.63 -16.64 -3.70
C TRP A 414 10.86 -16.78 -2.80
N ASP A 415 12.06 -16.59 -3.35
CA ASP A 415 13.32 -16.58 -2.59
C ASP A 415 13.24 -15.63 -1.40
N ASP A 416 12.81 -14.39 -1.62
CA ASP A 416 12.65 -13.40 -0.57
C ASP A 416 11.61 -13.84 0.48
N CYS A 417 10.44 -14.29 0.01
CA CYS A 417 9.36 -14.67 0.91
C CYS A 417 9.76 -15.82 1.82
N ILE A 418 10.54 -16.77 1.30
CA ILE A 418 11.11 -17.88 2.07
C ILE A 418 12.19 -17.34 3.01
N LYS A 419 13.14 -16.54 2.52
CA LYS A 419 14.24 -15.97 3.31
C LYS A 419 13.74 -15.24 4.55
N TYR A 420 12.71 -14.40 4.40
CA TYR A 420 12.19 -13.56 5.47
C TYR A 420 10.92 -14.09 6.14
N ASN A 421 10.50 -15.33 5.84
CA ASN A 421 9.29 -15.96 6.38
C ASN A 421 8.03 -15.10 6.20
N CYS A 422 7.85 -14.50 5.02
CA CYS A 422 6.74 -13.60 4.74
C CYS A 422 5.40 -14.34 4.74
N THR A 423 4.41 -13.81 5.45
CA THR A 423 3.06 -14.40 5.54
C THR A 423 2.00 -13.66 4.74
N LEU A 424 2.27 -12.39 4.40
CA LEU A 424 1.32 -11.52 3.70
C LEU A 424 2.02 -10.70 2.62
N ARG A 425 1.30 -10.42 1.52
CA ARG A 425 1.76 -9.50 0.48
C ARG A 425 0.62 -8.59 0.00
N PRO A 426 0.79 -7.26 0.00
CA PRO A 426 -0.12 -6.35 -0.70
C PRO A 426 0.12 -6.43 -2.22
N VAL A 427 -0.95 -6.63 -3.00
CA VAL A 427 -0.87 -6.73 -4.47
C VAL A 427 -1.73 -5.66 -5.14
N VAL A 428 -1.21 -5.07 -6.22
CA VAL A 428 -1.95 -4.20 -7.16
C VAL A 428 -2.16 -4.97 -8.47
N HIS A 429 -3.24 -4.69 -9.21
CA HIS A 429 -3.77 -5.50 -10.32
C HIS A 429 -2.73 -6.08 -11.31
N GLN A 430 -1.64 -5.39 -11.65
CA GLN A 430 -0.59 -5.94 -12.51
C GLN A 430 0.20 -7.11 -11.88
N GLY A 431 0.36 -7.15 -10.55
CA GLY A 431 1.01 -8.26 -9.84
C GLY A 431 0.13 -9.52 -9.73
N HIS A 432 -1.18 -9.42 -9.96
CA HIS A 432 -2.07 -10.58 -9.95
C HIS A 432 -1.87 -11.52 -11.13
N HIS A 433 -1.45 -11.00 -12.30
CA HIS A 433 -1.26 -11.82 -13.49
C HIS A 433 -0.09 -12.80 -13.36
N PHE A 434 0.93 -12.46 -12.56
CA PHE A 434 2.10 -13.32 -12.37
C PHE A 434 1.72 -14.69 -11.77
N ARG A 435 0.83 -14.72 -10.76
CA ARG A 435 0.41 -15.98 -10.11
C ARG A 435 -0.37 -16.91 -11.04
N CYS A 436 -1.02 -16.38 -12.07
CA CYS A 436 -1.74 -17.21 -13.05
C CYS A 436 -0.86 -17.65 -14.24
N SER A 437 0.31 -17.05 -14.45
CA SER A 437 1.22 -17.39 -15.55
C SER A 437 2.43 -18.22 -15.12
N SER A 438 2.83 -18.16 -13.84
CA SER A 438 3.86 -19.05 -13.27
C SER A 438 3.24 -20.44 -13.06
N GLY A 439 3.22 -21.25 -14.11
CA GLY A 439 2.80 -22.66 -14.09
C GLY A 439 3.74 -23.57 -13.31
N GLU A 440 4.19 -23.17 -12.12
CA GLU A 440 4.89 -24.03 -11.19
C GLU A 440 3.85 -24.81 -10.38
N THR A 441 3.40 -25.90 -10.99
CA THR A 441 2.84 -27.05 -10.30
C THR A 441 3.86 -27.59 -9.29
N GLU A 442 3.40 -27.82 -8.06
CA GLU A 442 4.08 -28.59 -7.01
C GLU A 442 5.50 -28.13 -6.61
N ALA A 443 5.58 -27.01 -5.90
CA ALA A 443 6.60 -26.86 -4.87
C ALA A 443 6.00 -27.31 -3.52
N GLN A 444 6.39 -28.50 -3.04
CA GLN A 444 6.10 -28.98 -1.70
C GLN A 444 6.75 -28.05 -0.67
N GLY A 445 6.03 -27.00 -0.30
CA GLY A 445 6.32 -26.11 0.82
C GLY A 445 5.04 -25.94 1.65
N PRO A 446 5.10 -25.29 2.83
CA PRO A 446 4.02 -25.28 3.82
C PRO A 446 2.75 -24.49 3.40
N TRP A 447 2.62 -24.17 2.12
CA TRP A 447 1.57 -23.36 1.50
C TRP A 447 0.54 -24.20 0.74
N GLY A 448 0.18 -25.36 1.31
CA GLY A 448 -0.91 -26.24 0.84
C GLY A 448 -2.28 -25.77 1.27
#